data_AF-A0A6A4WTU8-F1
#
_entry.id   AF-A0A6A4WTU8-F1
#
_cell.length_a   1.000
_cell.length_b   1.000
_cell.length_c   1.000
_cell.angle_alpha   90.00
_cell.angle_beta   90.00
_cell.angle_gamma   90.00
#
_symmetry.space_group_name_H-M   'P 1'
#
loop_
_entity.id
_entity.type
_entity.pdbx_description
1 polymer ?
#
loop_
_entity_poly.entity_id
_entity_poly.type
_entity_poly.pdbx_seq_one_letter_code
_entity_poly.pdbx_strand_id
1 'polypeptide(L)' 'MYCHIDHKNLTTVFNHDAYYIIFMTFFGLSNGYLATLCMIYGPGCVEPEEQNTASSMMAAFLGVGLCLGALFSNVTIKII' A
#
# COMPACT_ATOMS: atom_id res chain seq x y z
N MET A 1 5.94 -8.74 8.60
CA MET A 1 7.04 -8.71 9.58
C MET A 1 6.94 -9.86 10.59
N TYR A 2 5.79 -10.11 11.22
CA TYR A 2 5.65 -11.18 12.24
C TYR A 2 5.15 -12.55 11.73
N CYS A 3 4.93 -12.68 10.41
CA CYS A 3 4.63 -13.97 9.77
C CYS A 3 5.90 -14.79 9.58
N HIS A 4 5.74 -16.10 9.39
CA HIS A 4 6.83 -17.04 9.19
C HIS A 4 7.74 -16.61 8.03
N ILE A 5 8.96 -16.20 8.36
CA ILE A 5 10.02 -15.82 7.45
C ILE A 5 11.30 -16.42 8.02
N ASP A 6 12.05 -17.17 7.22
CA ASP A 6 13.29 -17.85 7.63
C ASP A 6 14.48 -16.86 7.71
N HIS A 7 14.36 -15.84 8.56
CA HIS A 7 15.39 -14.86 8.85
C HIS A 7 15.76 -14.89 10.34
N LYS A 8 17.07 -15.05 10.60
CA LYS A 8 17.63 -15.30 11.94
C LYS A 8 17.36 -14.21 13.00
N ASN A 9 17.02 -12.98 12.60
CA ASN A 9 16.80 -11.84 13.51
C ASN A 9 15.31 -11.49 13.75
N LEU A 10 14.36 -12.22 13.17
CA LEU A 10 12.93 -11.90 13.29
C LEU A 10 12.19 -12.94 14.14
N THR A 11 11.49 -12.48 15.19
CA THR A 11 10.64 -13.34 16.02
C THR A 11 9.37 -13.69 15.25
N THR A 12 9.21 -14.96 14.87
CA THR A 12 7.99 -15.44 14.21
C THR A 12 6.90 -15.68 15.26
N VAL A 13 5.84 -14.87 15.20
CA VAL A 13 4.64 -15.02 16.05
C VAL A 13 3.59 -15.88 15.35
N PHE A 14 3.46 -15.72 14.04
CA PHE A 14 2.51 -16.48 13.22
C PHE A 14 3.25 -17.49 12.35
N ASN A 15 3.35 -18.74 12.84
CA ASN A 15 4.12 -19.81 12.19
C ASN A 15 3.44 -20.44 10.97
N HIS A 16 2.11 -20.28 10.82
CA HIS A 16 1.37 -20.92 9.73
C HIS A 16 1.11 -19.95 8.57
N ASP A 17 1.48 -20.34 7.35
CA ASP A 17 1.37 -19.52 6.13
C ASP A 17 -0.06 -19.05 5.82
N ALA A 18 -1.07 -19.79 6.30
CA ALA A 18 -2.47 -19.35 6.18
C ALA A 18 -2.73 -17.95 6.78
N TYR A 19 -2.06 -17.58 7.87
CA TYR A 19 -2.19 -16.23 8.43
C TYR A 19 -1.63 -15.17 7.48
N TYR A 20 -0.49 -15.45 6.86
CA TYR A 20 0.09 -14.56 5.85
C TYR A 20 -0.87 -14.38 4.67
N ILE A 21 -1.44 -15.48 4.15
CA ILE A 21 -2.40 -15.44 3.04
C ILE A 21 -3.62 -14.59 3.42
N ILE A 22 -4.21 -14.84 4.59
CA ILE A 22 -5.39 -14.09 5.06
C ILE A 22 -5.07 -12.59 5.18
N PHE A 23 -3.96 -12.24 5.85
CA PHE A 23 -3.60 -10.83 6.03
C PHE A 23 -3.29 -10.14 4.70
N MET A 24 -2.58 -10.80 3.77
CA MET A 24 -2.29 -10.24 2.46
C MET A 24 -3.53 -10.09 1.59
N THR A 25 -4.48 -11.03 1.65
CA THR A 25 -5.77 -10.91 0.95
C THR A 25 -6.58 -9.74 1.48
N PHE A 26 -6.75 -9.62 2.80
CA PHE A 26 -7.49 -8.49 3.39
C PHE A 26 -6.79 -7.15 3.14
N PHE A 27 -5.46 -7.11 3.24
CA PHE A 27 -4.67 -5.91 2.97
C PHE A 27 -4.77 -5.50 1.50
N GLY A 28 -4.63 -6.45 0.56
CA GLY A 28 -4.72 -6.18 -0.87
C GLY A 28 -6.12 -5.73 -1.29
N LEU A 29 -7.16 -6.41 -0.80
CA LEU A 29 -8.55 -6.04 -1.09
C LEU A 29 -8.90 -4.65 -0.54
N SER A 30 -8.54 -4.37 0.71
CA SER A 30 -8.85 -3.06 1.32
C SER A 30 -8.12 -1.92 0.62
N ASN A 31 -6.81 -2.04 0.40
CA ASN A 31 -6.05 -0.99 -0.29
C ASN A 31 -6.45 -0.83 -1.75
N GLY A 32 -6.64 -1.93 -2.47
CA GLY A 32 -7.07 -1.88 -3.87
C GLY A 32 -8.44 -1.21 -4.02
N TYR A 33 -9.42 -1.63 -3.22
CA TYR A 33 -10.76 -1.07 -3.26
C TYR A 33 -10.79 0.40 -2.87
N LEU A 34 -10.15 0.77 -1.74
CA LEU A 34 -10.09 2.16 -1.29
C LEU A 34 -9.36 3.06 -2.30
N ALA A 35 -8.23 2.62 -2.85
CA ALA A 35 -7.49 3.40 -3.84
C ALA A 35 -8.32 3.64 -5.10
N THR A 36 -9.01 2.62 -5.60
CA THR A 36 -9.91 2.75 -6.75
C THR A 36 -11.07 3.70 -6.47
N LEU A 37 -11.72 3.58 -5.32
CA LEU A 37 -12.79 4.51 -4.94
C LEU A 37 -12.28 5.96 -4.86
N CYS A 38 -11.14 6.19 -4.22
CA CYS A 38 -10.53 7.51 -4.14
C CYS A 38 -10.24 8.08 -5.54
N MET A 39 -9.63 7.30 -6.43
CA MET A 39 -9.30 7.77 -7.79
C MET A 39 -10.52 8.03 -8.67
N ILE A 40 -11.61 7.27 -8.50
CA ILE A 40 -12.84 7.45 -9.28
C ILE A 40 -13.66 8.64 -8.76
N TYR A 41 -13.87 8.71 -7.44
CA TYR A 41 -14.77 9.71 -6.84
C TYR A 41 -14.06 11.01 -6.45
N GLY A 42 -12.75 10.98 -6.22
CA GLY A 42 -11.97 12.15 -5.80
C GLY A 42 -12.08 13.35 -6.73
N PRO A 43 -11.86 13.19 -8.05
CA PRO A 43 -12.05 14.30 -9.00
C PRO A 43 -13.49 14.80 -9.08
N GLY A 44 -14.48 13.97 -8.73
CA GLY A 44 -15.89 14.37 -8.68
C GLY A 44 -16.23 15.33 -7.53
N CYS A 45 -15.33 15.50 -6.56
CA CYS A 45 -15.51 16.41 -5.42
C CYS A 45 -15.01 17.84 -5.69
N VAL A 46 -14.44 18.11 -6.87
CA VAL A 46 -13.97 19.45 -7.28
C VAL A 46 -14.77 19.98 -8.46
N GLU A 47 -14.66 21.29 -8.70
CA GLU A 47 -15.32 21.95 -9.82
C GLU A 47 -14.90 21.35 -11.18
N PRO A 48 -15.80 21.28 -12.18
CA PRO A 48 -15.54 20.65 -13.47
C PRO A 48 -14.26 21.11 -14.18
N GLU A 49 -13.90 22.38 -14.01
CA GLU A 49 -12.69 22.96 -14.61
C GLU A 49 -11.39 22.43 -13.98
N GLU A 50 -11.42 22.08 -12.68
CA GLU A 50 -10.26 21.61 -11.92
C GLU A 50 -10.12 20.08 -11.87
N GLN A 51 -11.10 19.33 -12.37
CA GLN A 51 -11.12 17.85 -12.27
C GLN A 51 -9.91 17.19 -12.92
N ASN A 52 -9.49 17.69 -14.09
CA ASN A 52 -8.34 17.15 -14.81
C ASN A 52 -7.04 17.39 -14.02
N THR A 53 -6.88 18.58 -13.45
CA THR A 53 -5.75 18.93 -12.59
C THR A 53 -5.75 18.07 -11.33
N ALA A 54 -6.88 17.96 -10.65
CA ALA A 54 -7.03 17.13 -9.45
C ALA A 54 -6.67 15.66 -9.72
N SER A 55 -7.21 15.07 -10.79
CA SER A 55 -6.90 13.70 -11.21
C SER A 55 -5.40 13.49 -11.45
N SER A 56 -4.76 14.43 -12.15
CA SER A 56 -3.31 14.38 -12.40
C SER A 56 -2.47 14.45 -11.12
N MET A 57 -2.88 15.28 -10.15
CA MET A 57 -2.21 15.38 -8.85
C MET A 57 -2.38 14.10 -8.04
N MET A 58 -3.58 13.51 -8.04
CA MET A 58 -3.84 12.25 -7.34
C MET A 58 -2.95 11.13 -7.87
N ALA A 59 -2.79 11.02 -9.20
CA ALA A 59 -1.87 10.07 -9.83
C ALA A 59 -0.40 10.34 -9.44
N ALA A 60 0.01 11.61 -9.39
CA ALA A 60 1.36 11.97 -8.95
C ALA A 60 1.63 11.55 -7.49
N PHE A 61 0.70 11.83 -6.57
CA PHE A 61 0.83 11.43 -5.16
C PHE A 61 0.81 9.92 -4.97
N LEU A 62 0.06 9.17 -5.79
CA LEU A 62 0.14 7.72 -5.81
C LEU A 62 1.57 7.26 -6.16
N GLY A 63 2.16 7.85 -7.21
CA GLY A 63 3.55 7.57 -7.60
C GLY A 63 4.57 7.89 -6.51
N VAL A 64 4.40 9.03 -5.82
CA VAL A 64 5.24 9.40 -4.66
C VAL A 64 5.09 8.38 -3.53
N GLY A 65 3.86 7.97 -3.21
CA GLY A 65 3.60 6.96 -2.18
C GLY A 65 4.25 5.61 -2.50
N LEU A 66 4.21 5.18 -3.76
CA LEU A 66 4.88 3.96 -4.23
C LEU A 66 6.40 4.07 -4.10
N CYS A 67 6.98 5.21 -4.49
CA CYS A 67 8.42 5.46 -4.37
C CYS A 67 8.87 5.44 -2.90
N LEU A 68 8.16 6.17 -2.03
CA LEU A 68 8.44 6.19 -0.59
C LEU A 68 8.30 4.79 0.02
N GLY A 69 7.23 4.05 -0.32
CA GLY A 69 7.04 2.67 0.13
C GLY A 69 8.19 1.74 -0.28
N ALA A 70 8.69 1.87 -1.50
CA ALA A 70 9.85 1.10 -1.96
C ALA A 70 11.13 1.45 -1.19
N LEU A 71 11.38 2.74 -0.93
CA LEU A 71 12.52 3.20 -0.13
C LEU A 71 12.43 2.69 1.31
N PHE A 72 11.27 2.82 1.96
CA PHE A 72 11.05 2.32 3.31
C PHE A 72 11.21 0.80 3.40
N SER A 73 10.70 0.05 2.43
CA SER A 73 10.87 -1.41 2.37
C SER A 73 12.35 -1.78 2.31
N ASN A 74 13.11 -1.12 1.43
CA ASN A 74 14.55 -1.35 1.28
C ASN A 74 15.33 -1.03 2.57
N VAL A 75 15.03 0.12 3.20
CA VAL A 75 15.63 0.51 4.49
C VAL A 75 15.30 -0.51 5.58
N THR A 76 14.05 -0.96 5.65
CA THR A 76 13.60 -1.95 6.66
C THR A 76 14.34 -3.27 6.51
N ILE A 77 14.49 -3.79 5.29
CA ILE A 77 15.25 -5.02 5.00
C ILE A 77 16.72 -4.86 5.39
N LYS A 78 17.31 -3.68 5.17
CA LYS A 78 18.72 -3.41 5.48
C LYS A 78 19.00 -3.26 6.99
N ILE A 79 18.01 -2.85 7.78
CA ILE A 79 18.12 -2.68 9.23
C ILE A 79 17.95 -4.00 9.99
N ILE A 80 17.19 -4.95 9.44
CA ILE A 80 16.93 -6.29 9.98
C ILE A 80 18.10 -7.24 9.68
#